data_AF-A0AAN8YD46-F1
#
_entry.id   AF-A0AAN8YD46-F1
#
_cell.length_a   1.000
_cell.length_b   1.000
_cell.length_c   1.000
_cell.angle_alpha   90.00
_cell.angle_beta   90.00
_cell.angle_gamma   90.00
#
_symmetry.space_group_name_H-M   'P 1'
#
loop_
_entity.id
_entity.type
_entity.pdbx_description
1 polymer ?
#
loop_
_entity_poly.entity_id
_entity_poly.type
_entity_poly.pdbx_seq_one_letter_code
_entity_poly.pdbx_strand_id
1 'polypeptide(L)'
;MDLLVEENLLEYPPKSWCRAYFDIVCKNPVVENNITESFNLCILEARFKPIIGMLEDIRIKVMNRLGEQEDSVMKWTSEFSPKILKLYNEYMKIAQICRVDCNGDNRYEVTEGDDRHIVNLRVKRCTCRPWDLEGISCSHTIKVLLHERINPLIEMNWYYNKEAFLLTYKHKLQPLRGENF
;
A
#
# COMPACT_ATOMS: atom_id res chain seq x y z
N MET A 1 -4.80 -25.18 3.20
CA MET A 1 -5.86 -24.50 2.44
C MET A 1 -6.80 -25.61 2.03
N ASP A 2 -8.08 -25.53 2.39
CA ASP A 2 -9.05 -26.60 2.11
C ASP A 2 -9.17 -26.82 0.59
N LEU A 3 -9.12 -28.07 0.13
CA LEU A 3 -9.28 -28.44 -1.29
C LEU A 3 -10.58 -27.87 -1.89
N LEU A 4 -11.63 -27.78 -1.07
CA LEU A 4 -12.92 -27.21 -1.44
C LEU A 4 -12.84 -25.69 -1.72
N VAL A 5 -11.91 -24.97 -1.08
CA VAL A 5 -11.75 -23.52 -1.27
C VAL A 5 -11.06 -23.23 -2.60
N GLU A 6 -10.12 -24.08 -3.00
CA GLU A 6 -9.37 -23.94 -4.25
C GLU A 6 -10.28 -24.15 -5.47
N GLU A 7 -11.14 -25.18 -5.46
CA GLU A 7 -12.10 -25.45 -6.53
C GLU A 7 -13.12 -24.31 -6.70
N ASN A 8 -13.64 -23.78 -5.59
CA ASN A 8 -14.60 -22.67 -5.61
C ASN A 8 -13.99 -21.35 -6.11
N LEU A 9 -12.69 -21.10 -5.86
CA LEU A 9 -12.02 -19.88 -6.33
C LEU A 9 -11.88 -19.84 -7.86
N LEU A 10 -11.74 -21.01 -8.49
CA LEU A 10 -11.62 -21.13 -9.96
C LEU A 10 -12.90 -20.73 -10.70
N GLU A 11 -14.05 -20.73 -10.03
CA GLU A 11 -15.32 -20.23 -10.60
C GLU A 11 -15.33 -18.70 -10.77
N TYR A 12 -14.50 -17.99 -10.01
CA TYR A 12 -14.42 -16.53 -10.06
C TYR A 12 -13.31 -16.06 -11.02
N PRO A 13 -13.50 -14.90 -11.69
CA PRO A 13 -12.46 -14.33 -12.54
C PRO A 13 -11.14 -14.14 -11.77
N PRO A 14 -9.97 -14.61 -12.27
CA PRO A 14 -8.69 -14.50 -11.57
C PRO A 14 -8.31 -13.09 -11.15
N LYS A 15 -8.76 -12.07 -11.89
CA LYS A 15 -8.60 -10.64 -11.54
C LYS A 15 -9.21 -10.25 -10.19
N SER A 16 -10.11 -11.06 -9.64
CA SER A 16 -10.81 -10.78 -8.38
C SER A 16 -10.13 -11.37 -7.15
N TRP A 17 -9.26 -12.38 -7.32
CA TRP A 17 -8.69 -13.13 -6.20
C TRP A 17 -7.20 -13.46 -6.34
N CYS A 18 -6.65 -13.48 -7.56
CA CYS A 18 -5.25 -13.78 -7.82
C CYS A 18 -4.45 -12.50 -8.10
N ARG A 19 -3.53 -12.18 -7.19
CA ARG A 19 -2.68 -10.97 -7.23
C ARG A 19 -1.94 -10.78 -8.56
N ALA A 20 -1.54 -11.87 -9.21
CA ALA A 20 -0.88 -11.83 -10.52
C ALA A 20 -1.77 -11.20 -11.63
N TYR A 21 -3.09 -11.22 -11.48
CA TYR A 21 -4.05 -10.70 -12.45
C TYR A 21 -4.71 -9.38 -12.04
N PHE A 22 -4.30 -8.81 -10.91
CA PHE A 22 -4.85 -7.54 -10.45
C PHE A 22 -4.45 -6.40 -11.40
N ASP A 23 -5.36 -5.44 -11.54
CA ASP A 23 -5.06 -4.20 -12.25
C ASP A 23 -3.98 -3.41 -11.52
N ILE A 24 -3.40 -2.46 -12.25
CA ILE A 24 -2.28 -1.64 -11.78
C ILE A 24 -2.73 -0.21 -11.46
N VAL A 25 -4.04 0.06 -11.44
CA VAL A 25 -4.60 1.40 -11.20
C VAL A 25 -4.51 1.72 -9.72
N CYS A 26 -5.05 0.83 -8.88
CA CYS A 26 -5.00 0.97 -7.43
C CYS A 26 -3.68 0.42 -6.90
N LYS A 27 -2.85 1.28 -6.32
CA LYS A 27 -1.59 0.88 -5.69
C LYS A 27 -1.84 0.35 -4.29
N ASN A 28 -1.91 -0.97 -4.14
CA ASN A 28 -2.20 -1.58 -2.84
C ASN A 28 -1.34 -2.83 -2.57
N PRO A 29 -0.50 -2.81 -1.52
CA PRO A 29 0.24 -3.99 -1.12
C PRO A 29 -0.64 -5.07 -0.46
N VAL A 30 -1.80 -4.70 0.11
CA VAL A 30 -2.63 -5.56 0.96
C VAL A 30 -3.79 -6.17 0.18
N VAL A 31 -3.90 -7.50 0.22
CA VAL A 31 -4.97 -8.28 -0.41
C VAL A 31 -5.52 -9.26 0.63
N GLU A 32 -6.18 -8.71 1.66
CA GLU A 32 -6.70 -9.50 2.77
C GLU A 32 -7.97 -8.85 3.34
N ASN A 33 -8.75 -9.63 4.08
CA ASN A 33 -10.02 -9.22 4.67
C ASN A 33 -9.86 -8.38 5.96
N ASN A 34 -8.62 -8.11 6.41
CA ASN A 34 -8.31 -7.41 7.66
C ASN A 34 -9.03 -6.07 7.80
N ILE A 35 -9.31 -5.36 6.70
CA ILE A 35 -10.07 -4.11 6.73
C ILE A 35 -11.49 -4.36 7.26
N THR A 36 -12.16 -5.39 6.75
CA THR A 36 -13.52 -5.77 7.17
C THR A 36 -13.53 -6.25 8.62
N GLU A 37 -12.55 -7.07 9.01
CA GLU A 37 -12.42 -7.55 10.39
C GLU A 37 -12.16 -6.40 11.37
N SER A 38 -11.20 -5.53 11.05
CA SER A 38 -10.86 -4.36 11.85
C SER A 38 -12.05 -3.41 11.98
N PHE A 39 -12.80 -3.18 10.90
CA PHE A 39 -14.00 -2.35 10.93
C PHE A 39 -15.09 -2.97 11.80
N ASN A 40 -15.37 -4.27 11.66
CA ASN A 40 -16.37 -4.96 12.46
C ASN A 40 -16.04 -4.93 13.96
N LEU A 41 -14.76 -5.14 14.31
CA LEU A 41 -14.28 -4.99 15.69
C LEU A 41 -14.40 -3.55 16.18
N CYS A 42 -14.13 -2.58 15.30
CA CYS A 42 -14.21 -1.16 15.63
C CYS A 42 -15.63 -0.74 16.03
N ILE A 43 -16.67 -1.27 15.39
CA ILE A 43 -18.07 -0.87 15.65
C ILE A 43 -18.85 -1.85 16.54
N LEU A 44 -18.21 -2.90 17.07
CA LEU A 44 -18.89 -3.99 17.78
C LEU A 44 -19.82 -3.48 18.89
N GLU A 45 -19.31 -2.66 19.81
CA GLU A 45 -20.09 -2.10 20.92
C GLU A 45 -21.20 -1.16 20.44
N ALA A 46 -20.91 -0.34 19.42
CA ALA A 46 -21.87 0.62 18.87
C ALA A 46 -23.11 -0.08 18.29
N ARG A 47 -22.95 -1.28 17.73
CA ARG A 47 -24.05 -2.06 17.13
C ARG A 47 -25.09 -2.56 18.12
N PHE A 48 -24.78 -2.57 19.42
CA PHE A 48 -25.74 -2.93 20.47
C PHE A 48 -26.62 -1.74 20.92
N LYS A 49 -26.41 -0.54 20.38
CA LYS A 49 -27.17 0.67 20.71
C LYS A 49 -28.32 0.92 19.72
N PRO A 50 -29.35 1.69 20.10
CA PRO A 50 -30.33 2.23 19.16
C PRO A 50 -29.65 3.02 18.03
N ILE A 51 -30.32 3.16 16.87
CA ILE A 51 -29.74 3.75 15.65
C ILE A 51 -29.03 5.08 15.92
N ILE A 52 -29.65 6.00 16.68
CA ILE A 52 -29.06 7.30 17.02
C ILE A 52 -27.76 7.12 17.82
N GLY A 53 -27.77 6.28 18.86
CA GLY A 53 -26.59 6.03 19.69
C GLY A 53 -25.46 5.31 18.93
N MET A 54 -25.81 4.37 18.04
CA MET A 54 -24.85 3.70 17.17
C MET A 54 -24.15 4.70 16.24
N LEU A 55 -24.92 5.58 15.58
CA LEU A 55 -24.37 6.58 14.68
C LEU A 55 -23.51 7.61 15.41
N GLU A 56 -23.91 8.00 16.63
CA GLU A 56 -23.14 8.94 17.45
C GLU A 56 -21.79 8.35 17.89
N ASP A 57 -21.76 7.09 18.32
CA ASP A 57 -20.51 6.38 18.63
C ASP A 57 -19.58 6.27 17.41
N ILE A 58 -20.13 5.89 16.26
CA ILE A 58 -19.37 5.78 15.00
C ILE A 58 -18.81 7.16 14.62
N ARG A 59 -19.62 8.23 14.72
CA ARG A 59 -19.20 9.60 14.43
C ARG A 59 -18.04 10.03 15.31
N ILE A 60 -18.14 9.83 16.63
CA ILE A 60 -17.08 10.16 17.59
C ILE A 60 -15.80 9.37 17.26
N LYS A 61 -15.94 8.07 16.95
CA LYS A 61 -14.80 7.21 16.66
C LYS A 61 -14.07 7.62 15.38
N VAL A 62 -14.81 7.95 14.33
CA VAL A 62 -14.23 8.47 13.07
C VAL A 62 -13.57 9.84 13.32
N MET A 63 -14.23 10.74 14.06
CA MET A 63 -13.69 12.06 14.40
C MET A 63 -12.35 11.94 15.13
N ASN A 64 -12.28 11.12 16.18
CA ASN A 64 -11.04 10.88 16.92
C ASN A 64 -9.97 10.24 16.04
N ARG A 65 -10.34 9.24 15.23
CA ARG A 65 -9.41 8.55 14.33
C ARG A 65 -8.78 9.50 13.31
N LEU A 66 -9.56 10.42 12.74
CA LEU A 66 -9.06 11.43 11.80
C LEU A 66 -8.04 12.37 12.45
N GLY A 67 -8.22 12.70 13.73
CA GLY A 67 -7.25 13.50 14.51
C GLY A 67 -5.99 12.70 14.81
N GLU A 68 -6.12 11.51 15.39
CA GLU A 68 -5.00 10.63 15.75
C GLU A 68 -4.11 10.28 14.55
N GLN A 69 -4.71 10.03 13.38
CA GLN A 69 -3.96 9.72 12.18
C GLN A 69 -3.18 10.93 11.66
N GLU A 70 -3.79 12.12 11.65
CA GLU A 70 -3.08 13.34 11.28
C GLU A 70 -1.92 13.62 12.24
N ASP A 71 -2.15 13.54 13.56
CA ASP A 71 -1.10 13.71 14.57
C ASP A 71 0.04 12.70 14.40
N SER A 72 -0.30 11.45 14.04
CA SER A 72 0.69 10.41 13.75
C SER A 72 1.55 10.77 12.54
N VAL A 73 0.93 11.27 11.46
CA VAL A 73 1.62 11.68 10.23
C VAL A 73 2.48 12.92 10.48
N MET A 74 2.00 13.88 11.28
CA MET A 74 2.76 15.07 11.64
C MET A 74 4.08 14.74 12.34
N LYS A 75 4.11 13.68 13.16
CA LYS A 75 5.31 13.17 13.84
C LYS A 75 6.33 12.49 12.91
N TRP A 76 6.01 12.25 11.64
CA TRP A 76 6.97 11.67 10.70
C TRP A 76 8.11 12.66 10.42
N THR A 77 9.34 12.15 10.53
CA THR A 77 10.58 12.90 10.25
C THR A 77 10.96 12.87 8.76
N SER A 78 10.39 11.92 8.01
CA SER A 78 10.65 11.69 6.58
C SER A 78 9.44 12.04 5.73
N GLU A 79 9.69 12.18 4.42
CA GLU A 79 8.64 12.37 3.41
C GLU A 79 7.72 11.15 3.26
N PHE A 80 8.21 9.95 3.58
CA PHE A 80 7.43 8.70 3.51
C PHE A 80 7.13 8.13 4.89
N SER A 81 6.11 7.27 4.98
CA SER A 81 5.76 6.59 6.24
C SER A 81 6.90 5.69 6.76
N PRO A 82 7.09 5.56 8.08
CA PRO A 82 8.09 4.65 8.65
C PRO A 82 7.92 3.19 8.18
N LYS A 83 6.67 2.75 7.99
CA LYS A 83 6.35 1.39 7.52
C LYS A 83 6.85 1.16 6.09
N ILE A 84 6.62 2.12 5.20
CA ILE A 84 7.05 2.05 3.79
C ILE A 84 8.57 2.15 3.70
N LEU A 85 9.20 3.03 4.48
CA LEU A 85 10.65 3.13 4.51
C LEU A 85 11.30 1.85 5.03
N LYS A 86 10.71 1.18 6.02
CA LYS A 86 11.17 -0.12 6.47
C LYS A 86 11.13 -1.15 5.32
N LEU A 87 10.01 -1.24 4.60
CA LEU A 87 9.88 -2.14 3.45
C LEU A 87 10.89 -1.81 2.34
N TYR A 88 11.02 -0.53 2.00
CA TYR A 88 12.01 -0.05 1.03
C TYR A 88 13.44 -0.45 1.42
N ASN A 89 13.81 -0.31 2.69
CA ASN A 89 15.12 -0.71 3.18
C ASN A 89 15.35 -2.22 3.07
N GLU A 90 14.32 -3.06 3.24
CA GLU A 90 14.43 -4.49 2.97
C GLU A 90 14.67 -4.78 1.48
N TYR A 91 13.93 -4.13 0.58
CA TYR A 91 14.19 -4.24 -0.87
C TYR A 91 15.58 -3.73 -1.26
N MET A 92 16.07 -2.68 -0.59
CA MET A 92 17.41 -2.13 -0.81
C MET A 92 18.51 -3.14 -0.48
N LYS A 93 18.34 -3.95 0.58
CA LYS A 93 19.29 -5.01 0.93
C LYS A 93 19.35 -6.09 -0.16
N ILE A 94 18.18 -6.50 -0.66
CA ILE A 94 18.09 -7.49 -1.75
C ILE A 94 18.71 -6.91 -3.04
N ALA A 95 18.45 -5.64 -3.35
CA ALA A 95 19.03 -4.98 -4.52
C ALA A 95 20.57 -5.03 -4.55
N GLN A 96 21.24 -5.05 -3.39
CA GLN A 96 22.71 -5.13 -3.34
C GLN A 96 23.25 -6.42 -3.97
N ILE A 97 22.54 -7.54 -3.81
CA ILE A 97 22.97 -8.85 -4.34
C ILE A 97 22.51 -9.08 -5.79
N CYS A 98 21.58 -8.26 -6.30
CA CYS A 98 21.14 -8.33 -7.69
C CYS A 98 22.25 -7.89 -8.67
N ARG A 99 22.25 -8.47 -9.88
CA ARG A 99 23.12 -8.05 -11.00
C ARG A 99 22.26 -7.47 -12.11
N VAL A 100 22.80 -6.48 -12.84
CA VAL A 100 22.09 -5.81 -13.93
C VAL A 100 22.88 -5.96 -15.21
N ASP A 101 22.17 -6.37 -16.25
CA ASP A 101 22.64 -6.37 -17.63
C ASP A 101 21.71 -5.46 -18.45
N CYS A 102 22.28 -4.58 -19.27
CA CYS A 102 21.52 -3.64 -20.07
C CYS A 102 21.84 -3.80 -21.57
N ASN A 103 20.82 -3.63 -22.41
CA ASN A 103 20.98 -3.68 -23.87
C ASN A 103 21.26 -2.30 -24.49
N GLY A 104 21.51 -1.27 -23.67
CA GLY A 104 21.72 0.11 -24.10
C GLY A 104 20.45 0.95 -24.30
N ASP A 105 19.26 0.40 -24.00
CA ASP A 105 17.97 1.13 -23.97
C ASP A 105 17.38 1.08 -22.54
N ASN A 106 16.13 1.51 -22.36
CA ASN A 106 15.41 1.58 -21.09
C ASN A 106 14.97 0.23 -20.51
N ARG A 107 15.55 -0.88 -20.98
CA ARG A 107 15.22 -2.25 -20.55
C ARG A 107 16.45 -2.93 -19.98
N TYR A 108 16.26 -3.49 -18.79
CA TYR A 108 17.31 -4.06 -17.98
C TYR A 108 16.92 -5.47 -17.58
N GLU A 109 17.82 -6.42 -17.79
CA GLU A 109 17.72 -7.74 -17.20
C GLU A 109 18.36 -7.67 -15.81
N VAL A 110 17.63 -8.10 -14.78
CA VAL A 110 18.10 -8.11 -13.40
C VAL A 110 18.08 -9.54 -12.90
N THR A 111 19.24 -10.06 -12.51
CA THR A 111 19.38 -11.39 -11.92
C THR A 111 19.35 -11.30 -10.40
N GLU A 112 18.44 -12.04 -9.76
CA GLU A 112 18.34 -12.22 -8.29
C GLU A 112 18.45 -13.73 -7.99
N GLY A 113 19.64 -14.18 -7.55
CA GLY A 113 19.90 -15.61 -7.38
C GLY A 113 19.81 -16.36 -8.72
N ASP A 114 18.89 -17.33 -8.80
CA ASP A 114 18.61 -18.12 -10.00
C ASP A 114 17.48 -17.54 -10.86
N ASP A 115 16.79 -16.49 -10.39
CA ASP A 115 15.68 -15.86 -11.10
C ASP A 115 16.11 -14.59 -11.86
N ARG A 116 15.33 -14.23 -12.87
CA ARG A 116 15.59 -13.07 -13.73
C ARG A 116 14.32 -12.27 -13.99
N HIS A 117 14.44 -10.96 -13.84
CA HIS A 117 13.35 -10.04 -14.08
C HIS A 117 13.73 -8.95 -15.07
N ILE A 118 12.73 -8.42 -15.77
CA ILE A 118 12.90 -7.33 -16.71
C ILE A 118 12.35 -6.06 -16.07
N VAL A 119 13.20 -5.05 -15.94
CA VAL A 119 12.81 -3.70 -15.53
C VAL A 119 12.75 -2.82 -16.75
N ASN A 120 11.66 -2.08 -16.91
CA ASN A 120 11.51 -1.06 -17.94
C ASN A 120 11.23 0.28 -17.28
N LEU A 121 12.23 1.17 -17.29
CA LEU A 121 12.14 2.48 -16.66
C LEU A 121 11.18 3.43 -17.39
N ARG A 122 11.06 3.30 -18.72
CA ARG A 122 10.20 4.18 -19.53
C ARG A 122 8.72 4.02 -19.18
N VAL A 123 8.27 2.78 -19.01
CA VAL A 123 6.86 2.50 -18.64
C VAL A 123 6.67 2.29 -17.14
N LYS A 124 7.75 2.42 -16.35
CA LYS A 124 7.79 2.20 -14.91
C LYS A 124 7.24 0.83 -14.48
N ARG A 125 7.82 -0.24 -15.04
CA ARG A 125 7.37 -1.62 -14.76
C ARG A 125 8.50 -2.58 -14.44
N CYS A 126 8.17 -3.58 -13.65
CA CYS A 126 9.03 -4.74 -13.40
C CYS A 126 8.23 -6.03 -13.51
N THR A 127 8.80 -7.05 -14.16
CA THR A 127 8.12 -8.35 -14.33
C THR A 127 7.86 -9.08 -13.02
N CYS A 128 8.54 -8.74 -11.92
CA CYS A 128 8.21 -9.28 -10.60
C CYS A 128 6.85 -8.79 -10.07
N ARG A 129 6.34 -7.64 -10.57
CA ARG A 129 5.02 -7.00 -10.30
C ARG A 129 4.83 -6.12 -9.04
N PRO A 130 5.59 -6.15 -7.93
CA PRO A 130 5.40 -5.21 -6.84
C PRO A 130 5.44 -3.74 -7.24
N TRP A 131 6.33 -3.33 -8.15
CA TRP A 131 6.34 -1.93 -8.61
C TRP A 131 5.05 -1.56 -9.36
N ASP A 132 4.57 -2.48 -10.20
CA ASP A 132 3.32 -2.34 -10.96
C ASP A 132 2.10 -2.27 -10.03
N LEU A 133 2.01 -3.16 -9.04
CA LEU A 133 0.82 -3.36 -8.20
C LEU A 133 0.79 -2.48 -6.97
N GLU A 134 1.96 -2.20 -6.39
CA GLU A 134 2.08 -1.51 -5.11
C GLU A 134 2.59 -0.10 -5.31
N GLY A 135 3.22 0.23 -6.43
CA GLY A 135 3.82 1.55 -6.64
C GLY A 135 5.06 1.79 -5.77
N ILE A 136 5.62 0.74 -5.17
CA ILE A 136 6.87 0.78 -4.40
C ILE A 136 7.96 0.12 -5.25
N SER A 137 9.09 0.80 -5.42
CA SER A 137 10.24 0.26 -6.17
C SER A 137 10.69 -1.07 -5.54
N CYS A 138 10.57 -2.17 -6.27
CA CYS A 138 11.06 -3.49 -5.84
C CYS A 138 12.60 -3.57 -5.87
N SER A 139 13.18 -4.65 -5.32
CA SER A 139 14.63 -4.91 -5.34
C SER A 139 15.25 -4.71 -6.73
N HIS A 140 14.64 -5.27 -7.78
CA HIS A 140 15.12 -5.15 -9.15
C HIS A 140 15.11 -3.72 -9.67
N THR A 141 14.02 -3.00 -9.41
CA THR A 141 13.86 -1.62 -9.85
C THR A 141 14.85 -0.72 -9.14
N ILE A 142 15.00 -0.90 -7.82
CA ILE A 142 16.00 -0.19 -7.01
C ILE A 142 17.39 -0.43 -7.61
N LYS A 143 17.75 -1.67 -7.89
CA LYS A 143 19.08 -1.98 -8.44
C LYS A 143 19.34 -1.29 -9.78
N VAL A 144 18.36 -1.26 -10.67
CA VAL A 144 18.45 -0.57 -11.97
C VAL A 144 18.54 0.94 -11.79
N LEU A 145 17.75 1.54 -10.91
CA LEU A 145 17.82 2.98 -10.63
C LEU A 145 19.19 3.38 -10.08
N LEU A 146 19.77 2.57 -9.19
CA LEU A 146 21.13 2.79 -8.69
C LEU A 146 22.19 2.66 -9.79
N HIS A 147 22.03 1.71 -10.72
CA HIS A 147 22.91 1.57 -11.89
C HIS A 147 22.92 2.86 -12.74
N GLU A 148 21.74 3.46 -12.94
CA GLU A 148 21.56 4.73 -13.66
C GLU A 148 21.87 5.98 -12.81
N ARG A 149 22.32 5.81 -11.56
CA ARG A 149 22.59 6.90 -10.59
C ARG A 149 21.36 7.77 -10.29
N ILE A 150 20.18 7.19 -10.37
CA ILE A 150 18.90 7.79 -10.00
C ILE A 150 18.56 7.39 -8.56
N ASN A 151 18.08 8.34 -7.76
CA ASN A 151 17.61 8.04 -6.41
C ASN A 151 16.34 7.18 -6.46
N PRO A 152 16.32 5.94 -5.92
CA PRO A 152 15.14 5.08 -6.06
C PRO A 152 13.90 5.58 -5.29
N LEU A 153 14.10 6.43 -4.27
CA LEU A 153 13.00 6.98 -3.47
C LEU A 153 12.07 7.89 -4.29
N ILE A 154 12.59 8.60 -5.29
CA ILE A 154 11.77 9.51 -6.13
C ILE A 154 10.83 8.77 -7.08
N GLU A 155 11.05 7.47 -7.27
CA GLU A 155 10.23 6.59 -8.10
C GLU A 155 9.13 5.85 -7.32
N MET A 156 9.04 6.09 -6.00
CA MET A 156 7.90 5.64 -5.21
C MET A 156 6.65 6.45 -5.55
N ASN A 157 5.51 5.78 -5.54
CA ASN A 157 4.25 6.43 -5.86
C ASN A 157 3.88 7.52 -4.83
N TRP A 158 3.37 8.65 -5.33
CA TRP A 158 2.87 9.78 -4.52
C TRP A 158 1.98 9.36 -3.36
N TYR A 159 1.17 8.30 -3.50
CA TYR A 159 0.24 7.87 -2.44
C TYR A 159 0.93 7.51 -1.12
N TYR A 160 2.24 7.28 -1.12
CA TYR A 160 3.01 7.01 0.08
C TYR A 160 3.64 8.25 0.73
N ASN A 161 3.54 9.41 0.09
CA ASN A 161 4.06 10.67 0.62
C ASN A 161 3.23 11.20 1.78
N LYS A 162 3.92 11.87 2.70
CA LYS A 162 3.37 12.56 3.87
C LYS A 162 2.24 13.52 3.45
N GLU A 163 2.43 14.25 2.35
CA GLU A 163 1.40 15.14 1.80
C GLU A 163 0.12 14.37 1.42
N ALA A 164 0.23 13.25 0.70
CA ALA A 164 -0.92 12.43 0.33
C ALA A 164 -1.68 11.89 1.57
N PHE A 165 -0.93 11.49 2.60
CA PHE A 165 -1.51 11.08 3.88
C PHE A 165 -2.24 12.23 4.57
N LEU A 166 -1.66 13.43 4.63
CA LEU A 166 -2.32 14.60 5.21
C LEU A 166 -3.58 14.99 4.43
N LEU A 167 -3.54 14.94 3.10
CA LEU A 167 -4.71 15.19 2.25
C LEU A 167 -5.85 14.22 2.56
N THR A 168 -5.55 12.96 2.82
CA THR A 168 -6.55 11.94 3.21
C THR A 168 -7.29 12.33 4.48
N TYR A 169 -6.61 12.96 5.45
CA TYR A 169 -7.18 13.32 6.74
C TYR A 169 -7.55 14.80 6.87
N LYS A 170 -7.44 15.58 5.79
CA LYS A 170 -7.63 17.04 5.79
C LYS A 170 -9.04 17.46 6.23
N HIS A 171 -10.06 16.72 5.82
CA HIS A 171 -11.45 17.06 6.09
C HIS A 171 -11.90 16.44 7.41
N LYS A 172 -12.23 17.29 8.39
CA LYS A 172 -12.61 16.86 9.74
C LYS A 172 -14.11 16.82 9.94
N LEU A 173 -14.58 15.79 10.64
CA LEU A 173 -15.92 15.78 11.20
C LEU A 173 -16.02 16.82 12.30
N GLN A 174 -17.04 17.67 12.23
CA GLN A 174 -17.28 18.71 13.22
C GLN A 174 -17.94 18.12 14.46
N PRO A 175 -17.65 18.68 15.66
CA PRO A 175 -18.37 18.31 16.87
C PRO A 175 -19.85 18.69 16.75
N LEU A 176 -20.71 17.87 17.37
CA LEU A 176 -22.15 18.14 17.45
C LEU A 176 -22.50 18.59 18.87
N ARG A 177 -23.54 19.42 18.97
CA ARG A 177 -24.11 19.84 20.26
C ARG A 177 -24.91 18.69 20.86
N GLY A 178 -24.76 18.44 22.16
CA GLY A 178 -25.55 17.46 22.90
C GLY A 178 -26.99 17.91 23.18
N GLU A 179 -27.81 17.00 23.70
CA GLU A 179 -29.27 17.15 23.83
C GLU A 179 -29.75 18.21 24.83
N ASN A 180 -28.92 18.61 25.80
CA ASN A 180 -29.37 19.43 26.94
C ASN A 180 -29.55 20.94 26.67
N PHE A 181 -29.58 21.40 25.41
CA PHE A 181 -29.73 22.82 25.07
C PHE A 181 -30.43 23.10 23.73
#